data_AF-A0A0P0Y0U4-F1
#
_entry.id   AF-A0A0P0Y0U4-F1
#
_cell.length_a   1.000
_cell.length_b   1.000
_cell.length_c   1.000
_cell.angle_alpha   90.00
_cell.angle_beta   90.00
_cell.angle_gamma   90.00
#
_symmetry.space_group_name_H-M   'P 1'
#
loop_
_entity.id
_entity.type
_entity.pdbx_description
1 polymer ?
#
loop_
_entity_poly.entity_id
_entity_poly.type
_entity_poly.pdbx_seq_one_letter_code
_entity_poly.pdbx_strand_id
1 'polypeptide(L)' 'RMVPRHSVMKILRTMGLMKDAVDFSSSLVYSEKKFVARYIDPYKQAAPTLADSYAAACAGKMPAHVHR' A
#
# COMPACT_ATOMS: atom_id res chain seq x y z
N ARG A 1 6.86 3.27 8.89
CA ARG A 1 6.18 1.96 8.70
C ARG A 1 6.39 1.49 7.25
N MET A 2 7.29 0.54 7.01
CA MET A 2 7.60 0.06 5.64
C MET A 2 6.58 -0.97 5.13
N VAL A 3 6.20 -1.93 5.99
CA VAL A 3 5.32 -3.07 5.65
C VAL A 3 3.95 -2.66 5.08
N PRO A 4 3.22 -1.67 5.65
CA PRO A 4 1.96 -1.19 5.07
C PRO A 4 2.13 -0.52 3.71
N ARG A 5 3.21 0.26 3.53
CA ARG A 5 3.48 0.97 2.28
C ARG A 5 3.87 0.02 1.16
N HIS A 6 4.68 -1.00 1.46
CA HIS A 6 5.02 -2.07 0.54
C HIS A 6 3.78 -2.83 0.07
N SER A 7 2.85 -3.11 0.98
CA SER A 7 1.62 -3.83 0.64
C SER A 7 0.73 -3.03 -0.30
N VAL A 8 0.55 -1.73 -0.06
CA VAL A 8 -0.18 -0.83 -0.97
C VAL A 8 0.44 -0.81 -2.35
N MET A 9 1.75 -0.61 -2.44
CA MET A 9 2.43 -0.60 -3.75
C MET A 9 2.33 -1.94 -4.48
N LYS A 10 2.41 -3.06 -3.76
CA LYS A 10 2.21 -4.40 -4.34
C LYS A 10 0.80 -4.56 -4.92
N ILE A 11 -0.23 -4.19 -4.16
CA ILE A 11 -1.63 -4.26 -4.62
C ILE A 11 -1.83 -3.40 -5.86
N LEU A 12 -1.34 -2.16 -5.85
CA LEU A 12 -1.48 -1.24 -6.99
C LEU A 12 -0.78 -1.75 -8.26
N ARG A 13 0.41 -2.37 -8.13
CA ARG A 13 1.10 -3.02 -9.25
C ARG A 13 0.32 -4.23 -9.76
N THR A 14 -0.16 -5.10 -8.87
CA THR A 14 -0.98 -6.27 -9.25
C THR A 14 -2.25 -5.86 -9.99
N MET A 15 -2.86 -4.74 -9.62
CA MET A 15 -4.05 -4.20 -10.27
C MET A 15 -3.74 -3.40 -11.55
N GLY A 16 -2.47 -3.23 -11.93
CA GLY A 16 -2.06 -2.41 -13.08
C GLY A 16 -2.30 -0.91 -12.90
N LEU A 17 -2.62 -0.46 -11.69
CA LEU A 17 -2.92 0.95 -11.35
C LEU A 17 -1.65 1.78 -11.10
N MET A 18 -0.49 1.13 -11.00
CA MET A 18 0.79 1.77 -10.74
C MET A 18 1.86 1.22 -11.69
N LYS A 19 2.65 2.13 -12.27
CA LYS A 19 3.79 1.77 -13.12
C LYS A 19 4.88 1.10 -12.29
N ASP A 20 5.55 0.11 -12.87
CA ASP A 20 6.59 -0.67 -12.19
C ASP A 20 7.79 0.20 -11.75
N ALA A 21 8.06 1.26 -12.52
CA ALA A 21 9.13 2.23 -12.28
C ALA A 21 8.89 3.20 -11.10
N VAL A 22 7.75 3.15 -10.40
CA VAL A 22 7.58 4.03 -9.23
C VAL A 22 8.45 3.53 -8.08
N ASP A 23 9.40 4.38 -7.70
CA ASP A 23 10.41 4.10 -6.69
C ASP A 23 9.80 3.86 -5.31
N PHE A 24 10.01 2.65 -4.78
CA PHE A 24 9.67 2.29 -3.40
C PHE A 24 10.27 3.28 -2.40
N SER A 25 11.51 3.70 -2.63
CA SER A 25 12.24 4.66 -1.79
C SER A 25 11.51 6.00 -1.66
N SER A 26 10.94 6.52 -2.75
CA SER A 26 10.18 7.79 -2.72
C SER A 26 8.95 7.70 -1.82
N SER A 27 8.31 6.52 -1.79
CA SER A 27 7.15 6.25 -0.95
C SER A 27 7.48 6.29 0.55
N LEU A 28 8.72 5.96 0.92
CA LEU A 28 9.20 5.95 2.30
C LEU A 28 9.42 7.37 2.83
N VAL A 29 9.79 8.30 1.96
CA VAL A 29 10.05 9.71 2.31
C VAL A 29 8.75 10.46 2.62
N TYR A 30 7.60 10.03 2.09
CA TYR A 30 6.33 10.69 2.38
C TYR A 30 5.88 10.52 3.84
N SER A 31 5.36 11.60 4.43
CA SER A 31 4.53 11.52 5.64
C SER A 31 3.30 10.64 5.38
N GLU A 32 2.72 10.05 6.43
CA GLU A 32 1.57 9.16 6.29
C GLU A 32 0.39 9.82 5.55
N LYS A 33 0.06 11.08 5.90
CA LYS A 33 -0.96 11.86 5.20
C LYS A 33 -0.69 12.00 3.69
N LYS A 34 0.55 12.32 3.30
CA LYS A 34 0.94 12.45 1.89
C LYS A 34 0.91 11.10 1.17
N PHE A 35 1.30 10.03 1.85
CA PHE A 35 1.24 8.68 1.29
C PHE A 35 -0.21 8.27 0.99
N VAL A 36 -1.12 8.45 1.95
CA VAL A 36 -2.55 8.14 1.79
C VAL A 36 -3.16 8.96 0.64
N ALA A 37 -2.91 10.26 0.61
CA ALA A 37 -3.46 11.14 -0.43
C ALA A 37 -2.96 10.77 -1.85
N ARG A 38 -1.74 10.22 -1.97
CA ARG A 38 -1.13 9.93 -3.28
C ARG A 38 -1.36 8.50 -3.76
N TYR A 39 -1.39 7.54 -2.84
CA TYR A 39 -1.38 6.10 -3.18
C TYR A 39 -2.63 5.36 -2.69
N ILE A 40 -3.50 5.97 -1.89
CA ILE A 40 -4.71 5.31 -1.42
C ILE A 40 -5.94 6.04 -1.94
N ASP A 41 -6.06 7.34 -1.66
CA ASP A 41 -7.24 8.15 -1.99
C ASP A 41 -7.68 8.06 -3.47
N PRO A 42 -6.77 8.19 -4.46
CA PRO A 42 -7.15 8.12 -5.87
C PRO A 42 -7.66 6.74 -6.30
N TYR A 43 -7.28 5.70 -5.56
CA TYR A 43 -7.56 4.31 -5.89
C TYR A 43 -8.61 3.68 -4.96
N LYS A 44 -9.20 4.42 -4.02
CA LYS A 44 -10.24 3.90 -3.12
C LYS A 44 -11.44 3.32 -3.87
N GLN A 45 -11.79 3.89 -5.03
CA GLN A 45 -12.89 3.42 -5.87
C GLN A 45 -12.48 2.25 -6.78
N ALA A 46 -11.28 2.29 -7.34
CA ALA A 46 -10.76 1.24 -8.23
C ALA A 46 -10.31 -0.02 -7.46
N ALA A 47 -9.92 0.14 -6.21
CA ALA A 47 -9.36 -0.88 -5.34
C ALA A 47 -9.97 -0.76 -3.93
N PRO A 48 -11.25 -1.12 -3.74
CA PRO A 48 -11.94 -0.97 -2.45
C PRO A 48 -11.25 -1.75 -1.31
N THR A 49 -10.54 -2.84 -1.63
CA THR A 49 -9.77 -3.64 -0.66
C THR A 49 -8.43 -3.01 -0.27
N LEU A 50 -7.97 -1.97 -0.97
CA LEU A 50 -6.67 -1.32 -0.74
C LEU A 50 -6.62 -0.61 0.61
N ALA A 51 -7.68 0.17 0.92
CA ALA A 51 -7.77 0.92 2.16
C ALA A 51 -7.83 -0.02 3.38
N ASP A 52 -8.61 -1.10 3.26
CA ASP A 52 -8.75 -2.11 4.31
C ASP A 52 -7.44 -2.88 4.54
N SER A 53 -6.79 -3.31 3.44
CA SER A 53 -5.47 -3.97 3.50
C SER A 53 -4.40 -3.07 4.13
N TYR A 54 -4.40 -1.77 3.80
CA TYR A 54 -3.50 -0.80 4.42
C TYR A 54 -3.79 -0.61 5.92
N ALA A 55 -5.07 -0.50 6.31
CA ALA A 55 -5.48 -0.38 7.70
C ALA A 55 -5.09 -1.61 8.52
N ALA A 56 -5.33 -2.82 8.00
CA ALA A 56 -4.93 -4.08 8.62
C ALA A 56 -3.40 -4.19 8.77
N ALA A 57 -2.65 -3.80 7.73
CA ALA A 57 -1.20 -3.73 7.77
C ALA A 57 -0.68 -2.74 8.81
N CYS A 58 -1.30 -1.56 8.90
CA CYS A 58 -0.98 -0.55 9.92
C CYS A 58 -1.28 -1.05 11.34
N ALA A 59 -2.37 -1.81 11.51
CA ALA A 59 -2.73 -2.43 12.78
C ALA A 59 -1.83 -3.62 13.17
N GLY A 60 -0.85 -3.99 12.35
CA GLY A 60 0.00 -5.17 12.58
C GLY A 60 -0.75 -6.49 12.43
N LYS A 61 -1.97 -6.47 11.87
CA LYS A 61 -2.83 -7.65 11.64
C LYS A 61 -2.62 -8.27 10.26
N MET A 62 -1.48 -7.99 9.62
CA MET A 62 -1.14 -8.73 8.41
C MET A 62 -0.86 -10.17 8.86
N PRO A 63 -1.46 -11.20 8.25
CA PRO A 63 -1.04 -12.56 8.53
C PRO A 63 0.45 -12.60 8.21
N ALA A 64 1.27 -12.77 9.25
CA ALA A 64 2.61 -13.28 9.04
C ALA A 64 2.38 -14.52 8.18
N HIS A 65 2.93 -14.53 6.97
CA HIS A 65 2.94 -15.75 6.19
C HIS A 65 3.53 -16.81 7.12
N VAL A 66 2.67 -17.67 7.67
CA VAL A 66 3.09 -18.96 8.20
C VAL A 66 3.54 -19.67 6.95
N HIS A 67 4.85 -19.56 6.69
CA HIS A 67 5.53 -20.47 5.80
C HIS A 67 5.38 -21.83 6.48
N ARG A 68 4.55 -22.68 5.89
CA ARG A 68 4.41 -24.08 6.26
C ARG A 68 5.58 -24.85 5.66
#